data_AF-A0A377VBC1-F1
#
_entry.id   AF-A0A377VBC1-F1
#
_cell.length_a   1.000
_cell.length_b   1.000
_cell.length_c   1.000
_cell.angle_alpha   90.00
_cell.angle_beta   90.00
_cell.angle_gamma   90.00
#
_symmetry.space_group_name_H-M   'P 1'
#
loop_
_entity.id
_entity.type
_entity.pdbx_description
1 polymer ?
#
loop_
_entity_poly.entity_id
_entity_poly.type
_entity_poly.pdbx_seq_one_letter_code
_entity_poly.pdbx_strand_id
1 'polypeptide(L)'
;MVKPVYEKMAEIVARHIAGQGIVDLWLAGGACMQPGVHELFRQRFPALPVHLPQHSLFMTPLAIANSGGKKRRGCMQAELQTALFNAFDTLNLQQMKSFNVPPVTLHGVGALAACGPQAQSRGLRHLFVMVDSFLHQAGMTAGLERSLAMKGIAMTLWPCPAGEPCVTDVCAAVAQLRDARCDGVVAFGGGSVLDAAKAVALLVANPEQTLGEMTEHSELRPRLPLIAVPTTAGTGSETTNVTVIIDAVSGRKQVLAHASLMPDVAILDAALTEGVPPHITAMTGIDALTHAVEAYSARHATPFTDSLAMGAIAMIGEALPKAVGCGQDLAAREKHAAGFLHGGDGVFQRRAGAMPCHGASAGGRRCIFRTVWPTPCCCQR
;
A
#
# COMPACT_ATOMS: atom_id res chain seq x y z
N MET A 1 -21.01 4.35 -41.04
CA MET A 1 -19.86 5.11 -41.54
C MET A 1 -18.69 4.80 -40.61
N VAL A 2 -17.61 4.22 -41.14
CA VAL A 2 -16.46 3.82 -40.32
C VAL A 2 -15.70 5.09 -39.91
N LYS A 3 -15.29 5.20 -38.63
CA LYS A 3 -14.57 6.39 -38.17
C LYS A 3 -13.19 6.49 -38.85
N PRO A 4 -12.68 7.69 -39.20
CA PRO A 4 -11.38 7.88 -39.86
C PRO A 4 -10.18 7.24 -39.16
N VAL A 5 -10.29 7.03 -37.85
CA VAL A 5 -9.26 6.34 -37.05
C VAL A 5 -9.00 4.90 -37.51
N TYR A 6 -10.02 4.19 -38.00
CA TYR A 6 -9.88 2.80 -38.45
C TYR A 6 -9.28 2.68 -39.85
N GLU A 7 -9.53 3.66 -40.72
CA GLU A 7 -8.88 3.75 -42.03
C GLU A 7 -7.37 3.97 -41.84
N LYS A 8 -7.00 4.88 -40.94
CA LYS A 8 -5.59 5.11 -40.57
C LYS A 8 -4.95 3.88 -39.94
N MET A 9 -5.70 3.12 -39.12
CA MET A 9 -5.21 1.85 -38.60
C MET A 9 -4.95 0.83 -39.72
N ALA A 10 -5.88 0.68 -40.66
CA ALA A 10 -5.71 -0.23 -41.80
C ALA A 10 -4.49 0.15 -42.66
N GLU A 11 -4.21 1.45 -42.83
CA GLU A 11 -2.98 1.91 -43.48
C GLU A 11 -1.71 1.56 -42.71
N ILE A 12 -1.69 1.77 -41.39
CA ILE A 12 -0.54 1.43 -40.54
C ILE A 12 -0.23 -0.07 -40.65
N VAL A 13 -1.27 -0.90 -40.56
CA VAL A 13 -1.15 -2.35 -40.72
C VAL A 13 -0.61 -2.71 -42.10
N ALA A 14 -1.13 -2.09 -43.17
CA ALA A 14 -0.68 -2.35 -44.54
C ALA A 14 0.81 -2.03 -44.73
N ARG A 15 1.31 -0.95 -44.13
CA ARG A 15 2.74 -0.61 -44.15
C ARG A 15 3.58 -1.61 -43.37
N HIS A 16 3.07 -2.10 -42.25
CA HIS A 16 3.81 -3.01 -41.38
C HIS A 16 3.96 -4.41 -41.99
N ILE A 17 2.93 -4.91 -42.68
CA ILE A 17 2.93 -6.27 -43.22
C ILE A 17 3.50 -6.40 -44.64
N ALA A 18 3.79 -5.27 -45.30
CA ALA A 18 4.29 -5.25 -46.67
C ALA A 18 5.59 -6.06 -46.79
N GLY A 19 5.61 -7.07 -47.68
CA GLY A 19 6.78 -7.91 -47.93
C GLY A 19 7.06 -8.98 -46.87
N GLN A 20 6.21 -9.14 -45.85
CA GLN A 20 6.46 -10.08 -44.73
C GLN A 20 5.87 -11.48 -44.94
N GLY A 21 5.26 -11.78 -46.09
CA GLY A 21 4.72 -13.12 -46.39
C GLY A 21 3.60 -13.57 -45.44
N ILE A 22 2.78 -12.63 -44.98
CA ILE A 22 1.68 -12.87 -44.06
C ILE A 22 0.63 -13.76 -44.72
N VAL A 23 0.14 -14.76 -43.97
CA VAL A 23 -0.87 -15.70 -44.43
C VAL A 23 -2.26 -15.38 -43.89
N ASP A 24 -2.36 -14.86 -42.66
CA ASP A 24 -3.63 -14.56 -41.99
C ASP A 24 -3.51 -13.27 -41.15
N LEU A 25 -4.61 -12.50 -41.05
CA LEU A 25 -4.69 -11.25 -40.26
C LEU A 25 -5.77 -11.37 -39.18
N TRP A 26 -5.39 -11.10 -37.94
CA TRP A 26 -6.27 -11.14 -36.77
C TRP A 26 -6.46 -9.74 -36.20
N LEU A 27 -7.69 -9.23 -36.18
CA LEU A 27 -8.02 -7.98 -35.51
C LEU A 27 -8.31 -8.27 -34.03
N ALA A 28 -7.77 -7.44 -33.15
CA ALA A 28 -7.99 -7.50 -31.70
C ALA A 28 -8.34 -6.10 -31.18
N GLY A 29 -9.09 -6.03 -30.08
CA GLY A 29 -9.57 -4.76 -29.50
C GLY A 29 -11.04 -4.48 -29.79
N GLY A 30 -11.70 -3.81 -28.84
CA GLY A 30 -13.17 -3.75 -28.76
C GLY A 30 -13.77 -2.82 -29.79
N ALA A 31 -12.96 -1.85 -30.23
CA ALA A 31 -13.31 -0.98 -31.33
C ALA A 31 -13.24 -1.69 -32.70
N CYS A 32 -12.65 -2.88 -32.82
CA CYS A 32 -12.70 -3.71 -34.04
C CYS A 32 -14.06 -4.38 -34.27
N MET A 33 -14.91 -4.44 -33.23
CA MET A 33 -16.29 -4.94 -33.32
C MET A 33 -17.29 -3.87 -33.79
N GLN A 34 -16.83 -2.65 -34.09
CA GLN A 34 -17.73 -1.61 -34.63
C GLN A 34 -18.22 -1.98 -36.04
N PRO A 35 -19.50 -1.71 -36.37
CA PRO A 35 -20.05 -1.97 -37.70
C PRO A 35 -19.20 -1.35 -38.81
N GLY A 36 -18.82 -2.14 -39.82
CA GLY A 36 -18.05 -1.70 -40.98
C GLY A 36 -16.52 -1.83 -40.86
N VAL A 37 -15.97 -2.08 -39.67
CA VAL A 37 -14.50 -2.24 -39.51
C VAL A 37 -14.03 -3.53 -40.19
N HIS A 38 -14.83 -4.59 -40.13
CA HIS A 38 -14.52 -5.85 -40.79
C HIS A 38 -14.49 -5.72 -42.32
N GLU A 39 -15.51 -5.07 -42.88
CA GLU A 39 -15.60 -4.79 -44.31
C GLU A 39 -14.43 -3.92 -44.77
N LEU A 40 -14.07 -2.89 -44.00
CA LEU A 40 -12.92 -2.04 -44.28
C LEU A 40 -11.63 -2.84 -44.41
N PHE A 41 -11.35 -3.73 -43.45
CA PHE A 41 -10.13 -4.54 -43.48
C PHE A 41 -10.17 -5.61 -44.58
N ARG A 42 -11.32 -6.22 -44.87
CA ARG A 42 -11.45 -7.13 -46.03
C ARG A 42 -11.23 -6.41 -47.35
N GLN A 43 -11.74 -5.20 -47.51
CA GLN A 43 -11.52 -4.38 -48.71
C GLN A 43 -10.04 -4.00 -48.86
N ARG A 44 -9.37 -3.71 -47.75
CA ARG A 44 -7.94 -3.34 -47.76
C ARG A 44 -7.01 -4.52 -48.00
N PHE A 45 -7.39 -5.72 -47.53
CA PHE A 45 -6.57 -6.94 -47.58
C PHE A 45 -7.34 -8.12 -48.24
N PRO A 46 -7.71 -8.01 -49.52
CA PRO A 46 -8.58 -9.00 -50.17
C PRO A 46 -7.93 -10.38 -50.32
N ALA A 47 -6.60 -10.44 -50.29
CA ALA A 47 -5.82 -11.68 -50.40
C ALA A 47 -5.57 -12.38 -49.04
N LEU A 48 -5.99 -11.77 -47.92
CA LEU A 48 -5.76 -12.31 -46.57
C LEU A 48 -7.11 -12.66 -45.91
N PRO A 49 -7.21 -13.83 -45.24
CA PRO A 49 -8.30 -14.08 -44.32
C PRO A 49 -8.17 -13.12 -43.12
N VAL A 50 -9.21 -12.31 -42.92
CA VAL A 50 -9.32 -11.37 -41.80
C VAL A 50 -10.23 -11.99 -40.74
N HIS A 51 -9.68 -12.20 -39.54
CA HIS A 51 -10.39 -12.77 -38.40
C HIS A 51 -10.74 -11.69 -37.37
N LEU A 52 -11.93 -11.79 -36.80
CA LEU A 52 -12.40 -10.97 -35.69
C LEU A 52 -12.44 -11.80 -34.40
N PRO A 53 -12.29 -11.17 -33.23
CA PRO A 53 -12.50 -11.85 -31.97
C PRO A 53 -14.01 -12.14 -31.81
N GLN A 54 -14.36 -13.28 -31.20
CA GLN A 54 -15.76 -13.64 -30.94
C GLN A 54 -16.42 -12.74 -29.88
N HIS A 55 -15.60 -12.08 -29.06
CA HIS A 55 -16.03 -11.18 -27.99
C HIS A 55 -15.27 -9.86 -28.07
N SER A 56 -15.90 -8.78 -27.63
CA SER A 56 -15.25 -7.46 -27.53
C SER A 56 -14.14 -7.52 -26.48
N LEU A 57 -12.92 -7.16 -26.87
CA LEU A 57 -11.79 -6.97 -25.95
C LEU A 57 -11.79 -5.51 -25.50
N PHE A 58 -11.85 -5.18 -24.22
CA PHE A 58 -11.87 -3.78 -23.75
C PHE A 58 -10.50 -3.09 -23.91
N MET A 59 -10.05 -2.88 -25.14
CA MET A 59 -8.77 -2.26 -25.45
C MET A 59 -8.76 -1.55 -26.81
N THR A 60 -7.72 -0.73 -27.00
CA THR A 60 -7.39 -0.03 -28.24
C THR A 60 -7.23 -1.04 -29.39
N PRO A 61 -7.78 -0.75 -30.59
CA PRO A 61 -7.64 -1.62 -31.76
C PRO A 61 -6.18 -1.97 -32.09
N LEU A 62 -5.91 -3.27 -32.31
CA LEU A 62 -4.63 -3.82 -32.76
C LEU A 62 -4.87 -4.84 -33.88
N ALA A 63 -3.92 -5.01 -34.80
CA ALA A 63 -3.95 -6.10 -35.77
C ALA A 63 -2.68 -6.95 -35.62
N ILE A 64 -2.86 -8.27 -35.66
CA ILE A 64 -1.79 -9.26 -35.54
C ILE A 64 -1.71 -10.02 -36.85
N ALA A 65 -0.52 -10.03 -37.43
CA ALA A 65 -0.24 -10.68 -38.70
C ALA A 65 0.59 -11.94 -38.46
N ASN A 66 0.15 -13.07 -38.99
CA ASN A 66 0.86 -14.34 -38.86
C ASN A 66 1.57 -14.73 -40.16
N SER A 67 2.83 -15.16 -40.07
CA SER A 67 3.64 -15.72 -41.15
C SER A 67 3.88 -17.22 -40.93
N GLY A 68 2.81 -18.03 -40.90
CA GLY A 68 2.86 -19.46 -40.58
C GLY A 68 2.70 -20.41 -41.78
N GLY A 69 3.62 -21.38 -41.92
CA GLY A 69 3.62 -22.42 -42.96
C GLY A 69 2.43 -23.41 -42.90
N LYS A 70 2.07 -23.94 -44.08
CA LYS A 70 0.86 -24.68 -44.50
C LYS A 70 0.26 -25.82 -43.63
N LYS A 71 0.70 -26.14 -42.41
CA LYS A 71 0.41 -27.46 -41.78
C LYS A 71 -0.45 -27.57 -40.52
N ARG A 72 -0.99 -26.50 -39.91
CA ARG A 72 -1.90 -26.64 -38.74
C ARG A 72 -2.97 -25.54 -38.70
N ARG A 73 -4.13 -25.77 -39.35
CA ARG A 73 -5.21 -24.76 -39.43
C ARG A 73 -6.33 -24.90 -38.38
N GLY A 74 -6.54 -26.07 -37.77
CA GLY A 74 -7.67 -26.31 -36.86
C GLY A 74 -7.40 -26.14 -35.35
N CYS A 75 -6.29 -26.68 -34.83
CA CYS A 75 -5.92 -26.63 -33.40
C CYS A 75 -5.27 -25.27 -33.02
N MET A 76 -4.66 -24.60 -33.99
CA MET A 76 -3.83 -23.41 -33.79
C MET A 76 -4.65 -22.14 -33.50
N GLN A 77 -5.95 -22.15 -33.82
CA GLN A 77 -6.83 -21.00 -33.67
C GLN A 77 -7.17 -20.72 -32.21
N ALA A 78 -7.49 -21.77 -31.44
CA ALA A 78 -7.75 -21.66 -30.00
C ALA A 78 -6.46 -21.34 -29.22
N GLU A 79 -5.35 -22.02 -29.53
CA GLU A 79 -4.06 -21.79 -28.86
C GLU A 79 -3.51 -20.38 -29.10
N LEU A 80 -3.59 -19.87 -30.34
CA LEU A 80 -3.18 -18.50 -30.67
C LEU A 80 -4.10 -17.49 -29.97
N GLN A 81 -5.41 -17.72 -29.94
CA GLN A 81 -6.36 -16.85 -29.26
C GLN A 81 -6.11 -16.80 -27.76
N THR A 82 -5.84 -17.94 -27.10
CA THR A 82 -5.48 -17.99 -25.68
C THR A 82 -4.15 -17.30 -25.41
N ALA A 83 -3.12 -17.54 -26.23
CA ALA A 83 -1.83 -16.86 -26.09
C ALA A 83 -1.95 -15.34 -26.24
N LEU A 84 -2.79 -14.89 -27.18
CA LEU A 84 -3.11 -13.48 -27.37
C LEU A 84 -3.84 -12.89 -26.18
N PHE A 85 -4.88 -13.55 -25.67
CA PHE A 85 -5.58 -13.11 -24.46
C PHE A 85 -4.65 -13.01 -23.26
N ASN A 86 -3.78 -14.01 -23.03
CA ASN A 86 -2.80 -13.94 -21.95
C ASN A 86 -1.81 -12.78 -22.12
N ALA A 87 -1.33 -12.54 -23.35
CA ALA A 87 -0.43 -11.41 -23.62
C ALA A 87 -1.15 -10.07 -23.41
N PHE A 88 -2.43 -9.97 -23.82
CA PHE A 88 -3.24 -8.77 -23.62
C PHE A 88 -3.55 -8.52 -22.15
N ASP A 89 -3.96 -9.53 -21.41
CA ASP A 89 -4.20 -9.43 -19.98
C ASP A 89 -2.93 -9.02 -19.25
N THR A 90 -1.77 -9.57 -19.64
CA THR A 90 -0.47 -9.14 -19.10
C THR A 90 -0.21 -7.65 -19.35
N LEU A 91 -0.44 -7.15 -20.57
CA LEU A 91 -0.26 -5.74 -20.91
C LEU A 91 -1.28 -4.83 -20.19
N ASN A 92 -2.52 -5.28 -20.03
CA ASN A 92 -3.56 -4.55 -19.30
C ASN A 92 -3.22 -4.47 -17.80
N LEU A 93 -2.75 -5.57 -17.21
CA LEU A 93 -2.30 -5.62 -15.82
C LEU A 93 -1.08 -4.73 -15.58
N GLN A 94 -0.20 -4.54 -16.57
CA GLN A 94 0.91 -3.58 -16.48
C GLN A 94 0.45 -2.11 -16.40
N GLN A 95 -0.75 -1.78 -16.89
CA GLN A 95 -1.32 -0.43 -16.81
C GLN A 95 -2.24 -0.23 -15.59
N MET A 96 -2.57 -1.31 -14.89
CA MET A 96 -3.38 -1.27 -13.68
C MET A 96 -2.67 -0.45 -12.61
N LYS A 97 -3.43 0.40 -11.93
CA LYS A 97 -2.99 1.11 -10.73
C LYS A 97 -3.88 0.67 -9.56
N SER A 98 -3.26 0.24 -8.46
CA SER A 98 -3.97 -0.17 -7.25
C SER A 98 -3.97 0.96 -6.22
N PHE A 99 -5.10 1.14 -5.53
CA PHE A 99 -5.23 2.02 -4.37
C PHE A 99 -5.60 1.13 -3.17
N ASN A 100 -4.66 0.95 -2.24
CA ASN A 100 -4.80 0.05 -1.10
C ASN A 100 -4.81 0.87 0.19
N VAL A 101 -5.81 0.64 1.04
CA VAL A 101 -5.97 1.21 2.38
C VAL A 101 -6.56 0.14 3.30
N PRO A 102 -6.49 0.28 4.63
CA PRO A 102 -7.19 -0.61 5.54
C PRO A 102 -8.67 -0.70 5.18
N PRO A 103 -9.30 -1.89 5.28
CA PRO A 103 -10.73 -2.04 5.02
C PRO A 103 -11.60 -1.16 5.93
N VAL A 104 -11.11 -0.86 7.13
CA VAL A 104 -11.78 0.02 8.10
C VAL A 104 -10.77 1.01 8.66
N THR A 105 -11.06 2.30 8.52
CA THR A 105 -10.31 3.39 9.16
C THR A 105 -11.28 4.21 10.01
N LEU A 106 -11.00 4.30 11.31
CA LEU A 106 -11.77 5.05 12.28
C LEU A 106 -10.91 6.20 12.78
N HIS A 107 -11.46 7.42 12.82
CA HIS A 107 -10.73 8.59 13.28
C HIS A 107 -11.60 9.50 14.15
N GLY A 108 -10.95 10.32 14.97
CA GLY A 108 -11.60 11.30 15.84
C GLY A 108 -11.35 11.04 17.32
N VAL A 109 -11.63 12.04 18.15
CA VAL A 109 -11.46 11.94 19.60
C VAL A 109 -12.35 10.84 20.18
N GLY A 110 -11.76 9.90 20.90
CA GLY A 110 -12.47 8.77 21.50
C GLY A 110 -12.68 7.57 20.56
N ALA A 111 -12.11 7.59 19.34
CA ALA A 111 -12.18 6.47 18.40
C ALA A 111 -11.64 5.16 18.99
N LEU A 112 -10.74 5.22 19.99
CA LEU A 112 -10.23 4.03 20.69
C LEU A 112 -11.34 3.16 21.29
N ALA A 113 -12.47 3.76 21.68
CA ALA A 113 -13.62 3.03 22.22
C ALA A 113 -14.20 2.01 21.22
N ALA A 114 -13.92 2.15 19.93
CA ALA A 114 -14.35 1.22 18.89
C ALA A 114 -13.51 -0.06 18.80
N CYS A 115 -12.36 -0.16 19.48
CA CYS A 115 -11.48 -1.33 19.38
C CYS A 115 -12.19 -2.65 19.75
N GLY A 116 -12.88 -2.69 20.91
CA GLY A 116 -13.69 -3.83 21.33
C GLY A 116 -14.78 -4.20 20.33
N PRO A 117 -15.66 -3.27 19.91
CA PRO A 117 -16.63 -3.52 18.84
C PRO A 117 -16.01 -4.07 17.54
N GLN A 118 -14.86 -3.55 17.11
CA GLN A 118 -14.18 -4.00 15.89
C GLN A 118 -13.56 -5.40 16.03
N ALA A 119 -13.08 -5.75 17.22
CA ALA A 119 -12.59 -7.08 17.50
C ALA A 119 -13.75 -8.10 17.61
N GLN A 120 -14.85 -7.72 18.28
CA GLN A 120 -16.05 -8.55 18.38
C GLN A 120 -16.68 -8.86 17.02
N SER A 121 -16.81 -7.86 16.14
CA SER A 121 -17.40 -8.05 14.81
C SER A 121 -16.57 -8.98 13.92
N ARG A 122 -15.28 -9.15 14.22
CA ARG A 122 -14.36 -10.08 13.57
C ARG A 122 -14.30 -11.45 14.25
N GLY A 123 -15.09 -11.67 15.29
CA GLY A 123 -15.12 -12.94 16.02
C GLY A 123 -13.90 -13.20 16.91
N LEU A 124 -13.10 -12.17 17.21
CA LEU A 124 -11.90 -12.28 18.04
C LEU A 124 -12.28 -12.42 19.51
N ARG A 125 -11.55 -13.27 20.25
CA ARG A 125 -11.81 -13.58 21.66
C ARG A 125 -10.60 -13.32 22.55
N HIS A 126 -9.39 -13.41 22.02
CA HIS A 126 -8.17 -13.21 22.80
C HIS A 126 -7.11 -12.48 21.98
N LEU A 127 -6.89 -11.21 22.29
CA LEU A 127 -5.97 -10.36 21.54
C LEU A 127 -4.58 -10.32 22.17
N PHE A 128 -3.57 -10.40 21.32
CA PHE A 128 -2.20 -10.08 21.68
C PHE A 128 -1.98 -8.57 21.51
N VAL A 129 -1.85 -7.85 22.62
CA VAL A 129 -1.73 -6.39 22.64
C VAL A 129 -0.26 -6.01 22.74
N MET A 130 0.33 -5.65 21.61
CA MET A 130 1.68 -5.11 21.53
C MET A 130 1.63 -3.61 21.81
N VAL A 131 2.33 -3.17 22.86
CA VAL A 131 2.22 -1.81 23.36
C VAL A 131 3.59 -1.20 23.65
N ASP A 132 3.75 0.10 23.36
CA ASP A 132 4.91 0.85 23.86
C ASP A 132 4.93 0.84 25.40
N SER A 133 6.04 0.37 25.98
CA SER A 133 6.19 0.20 27.42
C SER A 133 5.94 1.49 28.22
N PHE A 134 6.37 2.65 27.69
CA PHE A 134 6.17 3.94 28.36
C PHE A 134 4.70 4.35 28.35
N LEU A 135 4.00 4.13 27.24
CA LEU A 135 2.57 4.46 27.12
C LEU A 135 1.71 3.59 28.04
N HIS A 136 2.05 2.31 28.16
CA HIS A 136 1.36 1.43 29.11
C HIS A 136 1.58 1.87 30.56
N GLN A 137 2.83 2.17 30.95
CA GLN A 137 3.16 2.67 32.29
C GLN A 137 2.49 4.02 32.60
N ALA A 138 2.29 4.86 31.58
CA ALA A 138 1.56 6.11 31.68
C ALA A 138 0.03 5.94 31.76
N GLY A 139 -0.49 4.70 31.73
CA GLY A 139 -1.92 4.39 31.82
C GLY A 139 -2.71 4.71 30.54
N MET A 140 -2.03 4.98 29.41
CA MET A 140 -2.69 5.36 28.16
C MET A 140 -3.45 4.19 27.50
N THR A 141 -3.18 2.94 27.92
CA THR A 141 -3.92 1.76 27.48
C THR A 141 -5.30 1.63 28.13
N ALA A 142 -5.61 2.37 29.20
CA ALA A 142 -6.86 2.17 29.96
C ALA A 142 -8.13 2.25 29.09
N GLY A 143 -8.14 3.11 28.08
CA GLY A 143 -9.24 3.20 27.12
C GLY A 143 -9.40 1.94 26.25
N LEU A 144 -8.28 1.34 25.82
CA LEU A 144 -8.23 0.09 25.08
C LEU A 144 -8.72 -1.07 25.94
N GLU A 145 -8.16 -1.21 27.14
CA GLU A 145 -8.48 -2.29 28.08
C GLU A 145 -9.97 -2.29 28.43
N ARG A 146 -10.52 -1.10 28.72
CA ARG A 146 -11.96 -0.91 28.96
C ARG A 146 -12.79 -1.32 27.74
N SER A 147 -12.40 -0.89 26.53
CA SER A 147 -13.12 -1.20 25.30
C SER A 147 -13.20 -2.71 25.04
N LEU A 148 -12.08 -3.42 25.24
CA LEU A 148 -12.01 -4.88 25.09
C LEU A 148 -12.83 -5.61 26.18
N ALA A 149 -12.69 -5.19 27.44
CA ALA A 149 -13.41 -5.79 28.57
C ALA A 149 -14.93 -5.68 28.41
N MET A 150 -15.44 -4.53 27.94
CA MET A 150 -16.87 -4.33 27.68
C MET A 150 -17.45 -5.26 26.61
N LYS A 151 -16.60 -5.87 25.79
CA LYS A 151 -16.98 -6.86 24.76
C LYS A 151 -16.61 -8.29 25.12
N GLY A 152 -16.10 -8.53 26.33
CA GLY A 152 -15.68 -9.85 26.80
C GLY A 152 -14.48 -10.40 26.05
N ILE A 153 -13.61 -9.53 25.53
CA ILE A 153 -12.42 -9.91 24.77
C ILE A 153 -11.24 -9.96 25.75
N ALA A 154 -10.62 -11.13 25.86
CA ALA A 154 -9.41 -11.30 26.66
C ALA A 154 -8.23 -10.61 25.97
N MET A 155 -7.22 -10.24 26.74
CA MET A 155 -5.97 -9.70 26.19
C MET A 155 -4.75 -10.29 26.90
N THR A 156 -3.71 -10.57 26.11
CA THR A 156 -2.36 -10.81 26.60
C THR A 156 -1.51 -9.62 26.18
N LEU A 157 -0.94 -8.91 27.16
CA LEU A 157 -0.13 -7.72 26.91
C LEU A 157 1.33 -8.10 26.64
N TRP A 158 1.91 -7.50 25.62
CA TRP A 158 3.33 -7.57 25.28
C TRP A 158 3.92 -6.16 25.25
N PRO A 159 4.72 -5.80 26.27
CA PRO A 159 5.42 -4.52 26.28
C PRO A 159 6.58 -4.57 25.27
N CYS A 160 6.48 -3.77 24.22
CA CYS A 160 7.52 -3.67 23.20
C CYS A 160 8.77 -3.00 23.80
N PRO A 161 9.97 -3.51 23.49
CA PRO A 161 11.23 -2.85 23.81
C PRO A 161 11.29 -1.45 23.17
N ALA A 162 12.00 -0.54 23.84
CA ALA A 162 12.19 0.80 23.32
C ALA A 162 13.14 0.81 22.12
N GLY A 163 12.84 1.66 21.13
CA GLY A 163 13.67 1.86 19.95
C GLY A 163 13.07 1.25 18.68
N GLU A 164 13.95 0.87 17.75
CA GLU A 164 13.57 0.25 16.49
C GLU A 164 13.36 -1.25 16.69
N PRO A 165 12.32 -1.84 16.08
CA PRO A 165 11.98 -3.24 16.31
C PRO A 165 13.04 -4.14 15.67
N CYS A 166 13.53 -5.14 16.40
CA CYS A 166 14.49 -6.09 15.88
C CYS A 166 13.91 -7.50 15.76
N VAL A 167 14.53 -8.34 14.90
CA VAL A 167 14.04 -9.69 14.62
C VAL A 167 13.92 -10.53 15.90
N THR A 168 14.82 -10.37 16.87
CA THR A 168 14.75 -11.13 18.14
C THR A 168 13.52 -10.78 18.96
N ASP A 169 13.10 -9.51 18.98
CA ASP A 169 11.89 -9.08 19.70
C ASP A 169 10.64 -9.62 19.01
N VAL A 170 10.62 -9.61 17.68
CA VAL A 170 9.53 -10.18 16.88
C VAL A 170 9.41 -11.68 17.13
N CYS A 171 10.52 -12.43 17.13
CA CYS A 171 10.50 -13.86 17.42
C CYS A 171 10.00 -14.16 18.84
N ALA A 172 10.42 -13.39 19.83
CA ALA A 172 9.96 -13.55 21.21
C ALA A 172 8.45 -13.26 21.34
N ALA A 173 7.97 -12.20 20.70
CA ALA A 173 6.55 -11.85 20.66
C ALA A 173 5.72 -12.94 19.95
N VAL A 174 6.21 -13.51 18.84
CA VAL A 174 5.55 -14.64 18.15
C VAL A 174 5.43 -15.85 19.06
N ALA A 175 6.48 -16.18 19.82
CA ALA A 175 6.44 -17.29 20.78
C ALA A 175 5.37 -17.06 21.85
N GLN A 176 5.36 -15.88 22.49
CA GLN A 176 4.36 -15.59 23.52
C GLN A 176 2.93 -15.54 22.96
N LEU A 177 2.74 -14.99 21.75
CA LEU A 177 1.43 -14.98 21.08
C LEU A 177 0.89 -16.41 20.93
N ARG A 178 1.74 -17.34 20.45
CA ARG A 178 1.38 -18.75 20.28
C ARG A 178 1.05 -19.43 21.60
N ASP A 179 1.88 -19.22 22.62
CA ASP A 179 1.68 -19.82 23.94
C ASP A 179 0.38 -19.34 24.59
N ALA A 180 0.08 -18.04 24.46
CA ALA A 180 -1.16 -17.43 24.93
C ALA A 180 -2.39 -17.79 24.06
N ARG A 181 -2.18 -18.42 22.90
CA ARG A 181 -3.23 -18.79 21.92
C ARG A 181 -4.11 -17.61 21.54
N CYS A 182 -3.49 -16.47 21.27
CA CYS A 182 -4.22 -15.28 20.82
C CYS A 182 -4.71 -15.47 19.38
N ASP A 183 -5.91 -14.95 19.08
CA ASP A 183 -6.56 -15.06 17.77
C ASP A 183 -6.55 -13.75 16.97
N GLY A 184 -5.96 -12.69 17.52
CA GLY A 184 -5.72 -11.42 16.83
C GLY A 184 -4.63 -10.59 17.51
N VAL A 185 -4.19 -9.53 16.84
CA VAL A 185 -3.13 -8.62 17.31
C VAL A 185 -3.67 -7.19 17.37
N VAL A 186 -3.37 -6.49 18.46
CA VAL A 186 -3.54 -5.03 18.57
C VAL A 186 -2.17 -4.40 18.68
N ALA A 187 -1.88 -3.44 17.82
CA ALA A 187 -0.66 -2.65 17.88
C ALA A 187 -1.01 -1.26 18.45
N PHE A 188 -0.47 -0.91 19.62
CA PHE A 188 -0.72 0.36 20.30
C PHE A 188 0.60 1.10 20.53
N GLY A 189 0.89 2.10 19.70
CA GLY A 189 2.14 2.85 19.82
C GLY A 189 2.52 3.62 18.56
N GLY A 190 3.79 4.03 18.47
CA GLY A 190 4.36 4.63 17.27
C GLY A 190 4.72 3.59 16.20
N GLY A 191 5.36 4.04 15.11
CA GLY A 191 5.71 3.21 13.96
C GLY A 191 6.49 1.93 14.29
N SER A 192 7.41 1.97 15.26
CA SER A 192 8.16 0.79 15.72
C SER A 192 7.24 -0.34 16.21
N VAL A 193 6.23 -0.02 17.02
CA VAL A 193 5.27 -1.01 17.56
C VAL A 193 4.37 -1.53 16.45
N LEU A 194 3.91 -0.64 15.56
CA LEU A 194 3.07 -0.99 14.42
C LEU A 194 3.79 -1.95 13.45
N ASP A 195 5.05 -1.66 13.12
CA ASP A 195 5.87 -2.50 12.23
C ASP A 195 6.16 -3.87 12.86
N ALA A 196 6.52 -3.90 14.16
CA ALA A 196 6.70 -5.14 14.89
C ALA A 196 5.42 -6.00 14.89
N ALA A 197 4.27 -5.38 15.18
CA ALA A 197 3.00 -6.09 15.25
C ALA A 197 2.56 -6.68 13.91
N LYS A 198 2.79 -5.96 12.80
CA LYS A 198 2.59 -6.51 11.45
C LYS A 198 3.43 -7.75 11.21
N ALA A 199 4.72 -7.68 11.57
CA ALA A 199 5.63 -8.81 11.43
C ALA A 199 5.20 -9.99 12.30
N VAL A 200 4.84 -9.75 13.57
CA VAL A 200 4.35 -10.78 14.50
C VAL A 200 3.08 -11.45 13.96
N ALA A 201 2.09 -10.67 13.52
CA ALA A 201 0.83 -11.19 12.99
C ALA A 201 1.03 -12.05 11.72
N LEU A 202 2.02 -11.70 10.88
CA LEU A 202 2.36 -12.43 9.67
C LEU A 202 3.15 -13.72 9.96
N LEU A 203 4.20 -13.62 10.78
CA LEU A 203 5.11 -14.74 11.08
C LEU A 203 4.44 -15.80 11.95
N VAL A 204 3.50 -15.42 12.83
CA VAL A 204 2.79 -16.41 13.64
C VAL A 204 1.99 -17.37 12.77
N ALA A 205 1.39 -16.88 11.68
CA ALA A 205 0.65 -17.66 10.68
C ALA A 205 1.57 -18.40 9.68
N ASN A 206 2.81 -17.95 9.52
CA ASN A 206 3.79 -18.49 8.57
C ASN A 206 5.09 -18.95 9.29
N PRO A 207 5.03 -20.00 10.14
CA PRO A 207 6.15 -20.44 10.98
C PRO A 207 7.41 -20.86 10.21
N GLU A 208 7.26 -21.32 8.98
CA GLU A 208 8.36 -21.85 8.15
C GLU A 208 9.10 -20.78 7.35
N GLN A 209 8.76 -19.50 7.53
CA GLN A 209 9.31 -18.39 6.77
C GLN A 209 10.00 -17.40 7.69
N THR A 210 11.07 -16.76 7.21
CA THR A 210 11.71 -15.63 7.88
C THR A 210 11.47 -14.33 7.09
N LEU A 211 11.47 -13.18 7.77
CA LEU A 211 11.31 -11.88 7.10
C LEU A 211 12.37 -11.62 6.03
N GLY A 212 13.59 -12.12 6.23
CA GLY A 212 14.70 -11.96 5.29
C GLY A 212 14.53 -12.76 3.99
N GLU A 213 13.70 -13.80 3.99
CA GLU A 213 13.40 -14.63 2.80
C GLU A 213 12.13 -14.17 2.07
N MET A 214 11.28 -13.42 2.76
CA MET A 214 10.03 -12.93 2.19
C MET A 214 10.29 -11.80 1.19
N THR A 215 9.50 -11.81 0.12
CA THR A 215 9.48 -10.77 -0.92
C THR A 215 8.05 -10.30 -1.15
N GLU A 216 7.89 -9.25 -1.95
CA GLU A 216 6.56 -8.74 -2.34
C GLU A 216 5.69 -9.75 -3.10
N HIS A 217 6.28 -10.83 -3.62
CA HIS A 217 5.62 -11.88 -4.38
C HIS A 217 5.54 -13.23 -3.65
N SER A 218 5.96 -13.29 -2.38
CA SER A 218 5.93 -14.53 -1.61
C SER A 218 4.49 -15.02 -1.42
N GLU A 219 4.24 -16.31 -1.65
CA GLU A 219 2.95 -16.93 -1.35
C GLU A 219 2.84 -17.17 0.16
N LEU A 220 2.12 -16.29 0.85
CA LEU A 220 1.99 -16.32 2.31
C LEU A 220 0.56 -16.67 2.74
N ARG A 221 0.44 -17.42 3.83
CA ARG A 221 -0.85 -17.62 4.50
C ARG A 221 -1.34 -16.28 5.05
N PRO A 222 -2.67 -16.05 5.09
CA PRO A 222 -3.24 -14.88 5.73
C PRO A 222 -2.72 -14.74 7.17
N ARG A 223 -2.28 -13.52 7.53
CA ARG A 223 -1.88 -13.19 8.90
C ARG A 223 -3.07 -13.27 9.86
N LEU A 224 -2.80 -13.25 11.17
CA LEU A 224 -3.86 -12.99 12.14
C LEU A 224 -4.45 -11.58 11.95
N PRO A 225 -5.74 -11.38 12.28
CA PRO A 225 -6.36 -10.06 12.25
C PRO A 225 -5.58 -9.04 13.08
N LEU A 226 -5.39 -7.84 12.53
CA LEU A 226 -4.55 -6.78 13.06
C LEU A 226 -5.33 -5.47 13.17
N ILE A 227 -5.40 -4.93 14.40
CA ILE A 227 -5.93 -3.60 14.70
C ILE A 227 -4.75 -2.68 15.04
N ALA A 228 -4.54 -1.63 14.25
CA ALA A 228 -3.50 -0.65 14.44
C ALA A 228 -4.05 0.62 15.12
N VAL A 229 -3.43 1.01 16.24
CA VAL A 229 -3.75 2.18 17.03
C VAL A 229 -2.50 3.06 17.14
N PRO A 230 -2.27 3.97 16.17
CA PRO A 230 -1.12 4.87 16.22
C PRO A 230 -1.25 5.86 17.38
N THR A 231 -0.15 6.10 18.08
CA THR A 231 -0.05 7.12 19.14
C THR A 231 0.86 8.28 18.76
N THR A 232 1.35 8.28 17.52
CA THR A 232 2.08 9.38 16.89
C THR A 232 1.45 9.70 15.53
N ALA A 233 1.50 10.97 15.13
CA ALA A 233 1.00 11.42 13.83
C ALA A 233 2.20 11.65 12.90
N GLY A 234 2.64 10.61 12.17
CA GLY A 234 3.72 10.76 11.17
C GLY A 234 4.16 9.52 10.39
N THR A 235 4.21 8.32 10.99
CA THR A 235 4.82 7.15 10.32
C THR A 235 3.89 6.48 9.30
N GLY A 236 2.60 6.40 9.61
CA GLY A 236 1.58 5.89 8.67
C GLY A 236 1.50 4.40 8.66
N SER A 237 2.30 3.73 9.48
CA SER A 237 2.34 2.27 9.49
C SER A 237 0.93 1.66 9.67
N GLU A 238 0.01 2.32 10.36
CA GLU A 238 -1.39 1.89 10.49
C GLU A 238 -2.16 1.75 9.16
N THR A 239 -1.76 2.46 8.10
CA THR A 239 -2.41 2.40 6.77
C THR A 239 -1.52 1.84 5.66
N THR A 240 -0.44 1.13 6.01
CA THR A 240 0.52 0.63 5.03
C THR A 240 0.69 -0.87 5.06
N ASN A 241 1.08 -1.39 3.90
CA ASN A 241 1.47 -2.79 3.70
C ASN A 241 2.99 -2.98 3.79
N VAL A 242 3.70 -2.11 4.53
CA VAL A 242 5.16 -2.15 4.72
C VAL A 242 5.47 -2.39 6.19
N THR A 243 6.51 -3.17 6.47
CA THR A 243 7.14 -3.28 7.80
C THR A 243 8.65 -3.12 7.68
N VAL A 244 9.27 -2.47 8.67
CA VAL A 244 10.72 -2.29 8.76
C VAL A 244 11.21 -2.91 10.07
N ILE A 245 12.02 -3.97 9.98
CA ILE A 245 12.57 -4.69 11.13
C ILE A 245 14.10 -4.72 11.03
N ILE A 246 14.80 -4.48 12.14
CA ILE A 246 16.26 -4.57 12.19
C ILE A 246 16.70 -6.02 12.34
N ASP A 247 17.55 -6.46 11.42
CA ASP A 247 18.29 -7.71 11.54
C ASP A 247 19.34 -7.59 12.66
N ALA A 248 19.18 -8.35 13.74
CA ALA A 248 20.04 -8.26 14.91
C ALA A 248 21.50 -8.67 14.65
N VAL A 249 21.75 -9.50 13.62
CA VAL A 249 23.08 -10.02 13.30
C VAL A 249 23.87 -9.03 12.44
N SER A 250 23.24 -8.52 11.38
CA SER A 250 23.86 -7.62 10.40
C SER A 250 23.68 -6.14 10.72
N GLY A 251 22.76 -5.79 11.63
CA GLY A 251 22.37 -4.41 11.94
C GLY A 251 21.65 -3.70 10.79
N ARG A 252 21.23 -4.43 9.75
CA ARG A 252 20.58 -3.87 8.56
C ARG A 252 19.07 -3.81 8.77
N LYS A 253 18.44 -2.73 8.28
CA LYS A 253 16.98 -2.64 8.21
C LYS A 253 16.47 -3.55 7.08
N GLN A 254 15.72 -4.58 7.45
CA GLN A 254 14.94 -5.41 6.54
C GLN A 254 13.60 -4.71 6.28
N VAL A 255 13.26 -4.53 5.01
CA VAL A 255 12.01 -3.88 4.60
C VAL A 255 11.20 -4.89 3.81
N LEU A 256 10.01 -5.23 4.28
CA LEU A 256 9.07 -6.08 3.58
C LEU A 256 7.85 -5.25 3.19
N ALA A 257 7.52 -5.23 1.91
CA ALA A 257 6.29 -4.68 1.38
C ALA A 257 5.46 -5.84 0.83
N HIS A 258 4.30 -6.13 1.43
CA HIS A 258 3.46 -7.26 1.05
C HIS A 258 2.00 -7.01 1.40
N ALA A 259 1.06 -7.34 0.51
CA ALA A 259 -0.37 -7.07 0.70
C ALA A 259 -0.90 -7.59 2.06
N SER A 260 -0.43 -8.76 2.51
CA SER A 260 -0.77 -9.33 3.82
C SER A 260 -0.27 -8.54 5.04
N LEU A 261 0.43 -7.42 4.89
CA LEU A 261 0.84 -6.55 6.01
C LEU A 261 -0.15 -5.41 6.28
N MET A 262 -1.09 -5.13 5.37
CA MET A 262 -2.08 -4.06 5.53
C MET A 262 -3.00 -4.36 6.72
N PRO A 263 -3.08 -3.52 7.77
CA PRO A 263 -3.97 -3.76 8.91
C PRO A 263 -5.46 -3.90 8.52
N ASP A 264 -6.23 -4.64 9.32
CA ASP A 264 -7.67 -4.80 9.11
C ASP A 264 -8.48 -3.59 9.60
N VAL A 265 -7.93 -2.90 10.61
CA VAL A 265 -8.49 -1.69 11.21
C VAL A 265 -7.36 -0.73 11.53
N ALA A 266 -7.50 0.53 11.15
CA ALA A 266 -6.73 1.64 11.70
C ALA A 266 -7.64 2.50 12.60
N ILE A 267 -7.20 2.81 13.83
CA ILE A 267 -7.95 3.62 14.80
C ILE A 267 -7.10 4.84 15.20
N LEU A 268 -7.39 5.99 14.58
CA LEU A 268 -6.69 7.24 14.78
C LEU A 268 -7.42 8.11 15.82
N ASP A 269 -7.06 7.95 17.09
CA ASP A 269 -7.63 8.73 18.19
C ASP A 269 -6.69 9.91 18.55
N ALA A 270 -7.13 11.13 18.24
CA ALA A 270 -6.33 12.33 18.45
C ALA A 270 -5.95 12.54 19.94
N ALA A 271 -6.77 12.05 20.88
CA ALA A 271 -6.48 12.14 22.32
C ALA A 271 -5.22 11.35 22.71
N LEU A 272 -4.86 10.30 21.95
CA LEU A 272 -3.62 9.54 22.18
C LEU A 272 -2.36 10.30 21.80
N THR A 273 -2.50 11.42 21.08
CA THR A 273 -1.38 12.24 20.62
C THR A 273 -1.18 13.50 21.48
N GLU A 274 -2.09 13.79 22.42
CA GLU A 274 -2.08 15.01 23.22
C GLU A 274 -0.76 15.18 24.01
N GLY A 275 -0.32 14.10 24.65
CA GLY A 275 0.90 14.06 25.48
C GLY A 275 2.21 13.98 24.68
N VAL A 276 2.18 13.95 23.35
CA VAL A 276 3.39 13.84 22.54
C VAL A 276 4.19 15.15 22.62
N PRO A 277 5.48 15.12 23.01
CA PRO A 277 6.28 16.34 23.17
C PRO A 277 6.35 17.20 21.90
N PRO A 278 6.53 18.54 22.02
CA PRO A 278 6.59 19.43 20.86
C PRO A 278 7.63 19.05 19.82
N HIS A 279 8.83 18.61 20.24
CA HIS A 279 9.89 18.22 19.32
C HIS A 279 9.55 16.93 18.55
N ILE A 280 8.93 15.93 19.20
CA ILE A 280 8.44 14.72 18.52
C ILE A 280 7.33 15.09 17.54
N THR A 281 6.37 15.93 17.98
CA THR A 281 5.26 16.40 17.15
C THR A 281 5.76 17.12 15.89
N ALA A 282 6.77 17.97 16.02
CA ALA A 282 7.40 18.66 14.91
C ALA A 282 8.09 17.68 13.95
N MET A 283 8.90 16.75 14.48
CA MET A 283 9.59 15.76 13.65
C MET A 283 8.60 14.87 12.88
N THR A 284 7.59 14.31 13.56
CA THR A 284 6.62 13.41 12.93
C THR A 284 5.70 14.15 11.96
N GLY A 285 5.37 15.42 12.24
CA GLY A 285 4.59 16.24 11.31
C GLY A 285 5.37 16.70 10.07
N ILE A 286 6.67 16.92 10.18
CA ILE A 286 7.53 17.17 9.00
C ILE A 286 7.74 15.88 8.20
N ASP A 287 7.83 14.72 8.85
CA ASP A 287 7.86 13.42 8.18
C ASP A 287 6.56 13.19 7.36
N ALA A 288 5.41 13.43 7.99
CA ALA A 288 4.09 13.44 7.34
C ALA A 288 4.01 14.38 6.13
N LEU A 289 4.51 15.61 6.27
CA LEU A 289 4.52 16.58 5.18
C LEU A 289 5.44 16.15 4.04
N THR A 290 6.60 15.60 4.38
CA THR A 290 7.57 15.07 3.41
C THR A 290 6.95 13.94 2.60
N HIS A 291 6.26 13.02 3.28
CA HIS A 291 5.47 11.99 2.64
C HIS A 291 4.47 12.60 1.64
N ALA A 292 3.61 13.53 2.07
CA ALA A 292 2.62 14.11 1.17
C ALA A 292 3.25 14.80 -0.07
N VAL A 293 4.37 15.52 0.09
CA VAL A 293 5.09 16.14 -1.03
C VAL A 293 5.73 15.10 -1.96
N GLU A 294 6.30 14.02 -1.42
CA GLU A 294 6.86 12.92 -2.21
C GLU A 294 5.77 12.16 -2.98
N ALA A 295 4.58 11.97 -2.40
CA ALA A 295 3.42 11.38 -3.10
C ALA A 295 3.00 12.24 -4.30
N TYR A 296 2.83 13.55 -4.08
CA TYR A 296 2.36 14.48 -5.10
C TYR A 296 3.37 14.63 -6.27
N SER A 297 4.67 14.54 -5.98
CA SER A 297 5.73 14.65 -6.99
C SER A 297 6.13 13.31 -7.63
N ALA A 298 5.45 12.21 -7.28
CA ALA A 298 5.83 10.88 -7.74
C ALA A 298 5.55 10.66 -9.24
N ARG A 299 6.47 9.96 -9.94
CA ARG A 299 6.31 9.58 -11.36
C ARG A 299 5.05 8.75 -11.66
N HIS A 300 4.55 8.01 -10.66
CA HIS A 300 3.37 7.14 -10.78
C HIS A 300 2.14 7.71 -10.06
N ALA A 301 2.15 9.02 -9.79
CA ALA A 301 1.01 9.74 -9.26
C ALA A 301 -0.28 9.43 -10.04
N THR A 302 -1.38 9.44 -9.30
CA THR A 302 -2.74 9.24 -9.79
C THR A 302 -3.62 10.36 -9.30
N PRO A 303 -4.74 10.65 -9.98
CA PRO A 303 -5.70 11.65 -9.47
C PRO A 303 -6.17 11.36 -8.04
N PHE A 304 -6.24 10.08 -7.63
CA PHE A 304 -6.57 9.68 -6.26
C PHE A 304 -5.48 10.10 -5.27
N THR A 305 -4.22 9.72 -5.54
CA THR A 305 -3.09 10.04 -4.65
C THR A 305 -2.81 11.54 -4.61
N ASP A 306 -2.98 12.26 -5.72
CA ASP A 306 -2.77 13.72 -5.78
C ASP A 306 -3.79 14.47 -4.93
N SER A 307 -5.06 14.05 -5.00
CA SER A 307 -6.13 14.65 -4.20
C SER A 307 -5.86 14.50 -2.70
N LEU A 308 -5.41 13.32 -2.29
CA LEU A 308 -5.07 13.04 -0.90
C LEU A 308 -3.82 13.80 -0.46
N ALA A 309 -2.76 13.82 -1.28
CA ALA A 309 -1.52 14.51 -0.99
C ALA A 309 -1.71 16.02 -0.85
N MET A 310 -2.49 16.65 -1.75
CA MET A 310 -2.81 18.09 -1.65
C MET A 310 -3.62 18.39 -0.38
N GLY A 311 -4.61 17.57 -0.06
CA GLY A 311 -5.39 17.70 1.17
C GLY A 311 -4.50 17.58 2.42
N ALA A 312 -3.59 16.62 2.42
CA ALA A 312 -2.62 16.40 3.50
C ALA A 312 -1.71 17.61 3.70
N ILE A 313 -1.09 18.14 2.63
CA ILE A 313 -0.21 19.31 2.68
C ILE A 313 -0.94 20.51 3.31
N ALA A 314 -2.17 20.78 2.88
CA ALA A 314 -2.97 21.88 3.39
C ALA A 314 -3.31 21.71 4.88
N MET A 315 -3.79 20.52 5.27
CA MET A 315 -4.16 20.21 6.66
C MET A 315 -2.96 20.25 7.60
N ILE A 316 -1.83 19.62 7.22
CA ILE A 316 -0.60 19.59 8.00
C ILE A 316 -0.03 21.01 8.13
N GLY A 317 0.03 21.77 7.04
CA GLY A 317 0.56 23.13 7.05
C GLY A 317 -0.19 24.06 8.01
N GLU A 318 -1.49 23.89 8.17
CA GLU A 318 -2.29 24.69 9.09
C GLU A 318 -2.25 24.17 10.55
N ALA A 319 -2.25 22.85 10.72
CA ALA A 319 -2.39 22.21 12.03
C ALA A 319 -1.07 22.05 12.77
N LEU A 320 0.03 21.75 12.07
CA LEU A 320 1.31 21.41 12.69
C LEU A 320 1.87 22.53 13.58
N PRO A 321 1.91 23.81 13.15
CA PRO A 321 2.40 24.88 14.02
C PRO A 321 1.58 25.03 15.31
N LYS A 322 0.26 24.83 15.23
CA LYS A 322 -0.66 24.88 16.37
C LYS A 322 -0.42 23.71 17.32
N ALA A 323 -0.32 22.49 16.79
CA ALA A 323 -0.07 21.29 17.58
C ALA A 323 1.32 21.29 18.25
N VAL A 324 2.33 21.89 17.63
CA VAL A 324 3.67 22.06 18.22
C VAL A 324 3.66 23.15 19.30
N GLY A 325 2.99 24.28 19.04
CA GLY A 325 2.91 25.40 20.00
C GLY A 325 2.00 25.12 21.20
N CYS A 326 0.95 24.33 21.01
CA CYS A 326 -0.03 23.94 22.01
C CYS A 326 -0.45 22.47 21.81
N GLY A 327 0.23 21.54 22.49
CA GLY A 327 -0.02 20.10 22.35
C GLY A 327 -1.42 19.63 22.79
N GLN A 328 -2.12 20.45 23.58
CA GLN A 328 -3.46 20.21 24.12
C GLN A 328 -4.59 20.64 23.17
N ASP A 329 -4.25 21.32 22.05
CA ASP A 329 -5.24 21.68 21.04
C ASP A 329 -5.67 20.42 20.26
N LEU A 330 -6.70 19.74 20.76
CA LEU A 330 -7.24 18.51 20.17
C LEU A 330 -7.74 18.73 18.74
N ALA A 331 -8.23 19.92 18.39
CA ALA A 331 -8.65 20.22 17.03
C ALA A 331 -7.45 20.29 16.08
N ALA A 332 -6.34 20.88 16.52
CA ALA A 332 -5.08 20.85 15.78
C ALA A 332 -4.50 19.43 15.71
N ARG A 333 -4.53 18.65 16.79
CA ARG A 333 -4.09 17.24 16.79
C ARG A 333 -4.92 16.38 15.83
N GLU A 334 -6.24 16.52 15.84
CA GLU A 334 -7.15 15.79 14.96
C GLU A 334 -6.95 16.19 13.50
N LYS A 335 -6.86 17.49 13.21
CA LYS A 335 -6.59 17.97 11.85
C LYS A 335 -5.21 17.54 11.34
N HIS A 336 -4.21 17.49 12.22
CA HIS A 336 -2.89 16.96 11.89
C HIS A 336 -2.95 15.45 11.60
N ALA A 337 -3.63 14.66 12.45
CA ALA A 337 -3.81 13.23 12.25
C ALA A 337 -4.65 12.91 10.99
N ALA A 338 -5.67 13.70 10.70
CA ALA A 338 -6.46 13.58 9.47
C ALA A 338 -5.60 13.96 8.25
N GLY A 339 -4.89 15.08 8.28
CA GLY A 339 -3.94 15.45 7.22
C GLY A 339 -2.91 14.35 6.99
N PHE A 340 -2.47 13.71 8.07
CA PHE A 340 -1.56 12.60 8.01
C PHE A 340 -2.14 11.36 7.34
N LEU A 341 -3.36 10.93 7.70
CA LEU A 341 -4.06 9.82 7.06
C LEU A 341 -4.11 9.99 5.54
N HIS A 342 -4.48 11.19 5.08
CA HIS A 342 -4.54 11.49 3.65
C HIS A 342 -3.14 11.44 3.01
N GLY A 343 -2.11 11.94 3.68
CA GLY A 343 -0.74 11.95 3.15
C GLY A 343 -0.12 10.55 3.09
N GLY A 344 -0.32 9.75 4.14
CA GLY A 344 0.14 8.38 4.23
C GLY A 344 -0.50 7.49 3.17
N ASP A 345 -1.83 7.53 3.05
CA ASP A 345 -2.56 6.74 2.07
C ASP A 345 -2.04 7.01 0.64
N GLY A 346 -1.73 8.26 0.30
CA GLY A 346 -1.16 8.64 -1.00
C GLY A 346 0.28 8.16 -1.27
N VAL A 347 1.16 8.11 -0.26
CA VAL A 347 2.57 7.69 -0.44
C VAL A 347 2.74 6.20 -0.57
N PHE A 348 2.09 5.44 0.31
CA PHE A 348 2.48 4.04 0.49
C PHE A 348 1.88 3.10 -0.56
N GLN A 349 0.91 3.57 -1.35
CA GLN A 349 0.45 2.90 -2.56
C GLN A 349 1.51 2.83 -3.66
N ARG A 350 2.55 3.67 -3.59
CA ARG A 350 3.67 3.65 -4.52
C ARG A 350 4.63 2.46 -4.28
N ARG A 351 4.78 1.98 -3.05
CA ARG A 351 5.84 1.02 -2.70
C ARG A 351 5.60 -0.42 -3.17
N ALA A 352 4.48 -0.71 -3.82
CA ALA A 352 4.26 -1.95 -4.59
C ALA A 352 5.06 -2.01 -5.92
N GLY A 353 5.92 -1.01 -6.18
CA GLY A 353 6.93 -1.04 -7.23
C GLY A 353 8.18 -0.29 -6.78
N ALA A 354 9.10 -1.01 -6.13
CA ALA A 354 10.49 -0.68 -5.76
C ALA A 354 10.94 0.81 -5.85
N MET A 355 11.01 1.51 -4.71
CA MET A 355 12.00 2.58 -4.52
C MET A 355 12.50 2.61 -3.05
N PRO A 356 13.82 2.71 -2.79
CA PRO A 356 14.34 2.70 -1.42
C PRO A 356 13.97 3.96 -0.63
N CYS A 357 13.53 3.76 0.61
CA CYS A 357 13.30 4.79 1.62
C CYS A 357 14.60 5.55 1.89
N HIS A 358 14.74 6.80 1.44
CA HIS A 358 15.90 7.62 1.81
C HIS A 358 15.90 8.00 3.30
N GLY A 359 14.74 7.93 3.98
CA GLY A 359 14.61 8.13 5.43
C GLY A 359 15.15 6.99 6.30
N ALA A 360 15.14 5.74 5.80
CA ALA A 360 15.64 4.59 6.57
C ALA A 360 17.17 4.61 6.76
N SER A 361 17.89 5.33 5.90
CA SER A 361 19.33 5.57 5.96
C SER A 361 19.75 6.77 6.83
N ALA A 362 18.82 7.64 7.25
CA ALA A 362 19.14 8.89 7.94
C ALA A 362 19.38 8.72 9.45
N GLY A 363 18.99 7.58 10.05
CA GLY A 363 19.27 7.27 11.46
C GLY A 363 20.75 7.12 11.81
N GLY A 364 21.65 7.10 10.82
CA GLY A 364 23.10 6.97 11.03
C GLY A 364 23.97 8.08 10.44
N ARG A 365 23.49 8.94 9.51
CA ARG A 365 24.31 10.00 8.88
C ARG A 365 23.47 11.22 8.49
N ARG A 366 23.84 12.37 9.07
CA ARG A 366 23.54 13.79 8.72
C ARG A 366 22.37 14.04 7.77
N CYS A 367 21.30 14.63 8.32
CA CYS A 367 20.14 15.18 7.62
C CYS A 367 20.46 15.98 6.35
N ILE A 368 19.67 15.72 5.32
CA ILE A 368 19.62 16.41 4.00
C ILE A 368 19.20 17.89 4.08
N PHE A 369 18.76 18.39 5.24
CA PHE A 369 18.21 19.74 5.42
C PHE A 369 19.21 20.90 5.28
N ARG A 370 20.49 20.66 4.98
CA ARG A 370 21.47 21.75 4.76
C ARG A 370 21.40 22.41 3.38
N THR A 371 20.69 21.82 2.42
CA THR A 371 20.69 22.30 1.02
C THR A 371 19.50 23.20 0.63
N VAL A 372 18.43 23.26 1.43
CA VAL A 372 17.19 23.96 1.00
C VAL A 372 16.98 25.31 1.70
N TRP A 373 17.55 25.55 2.88
CA TRP A 373 17.39 26.81 3.61
C TRP A 373 18.72 27.26 4.26
N PRO A 374 19.32 28.39 3.84
CA PRO A 374 20.53 28.91 4.45
C PRO A 374 20.18 29.79 5.65
N THR A 375 19.67 29.19 6.73
CA THR A 375 19.58 29.87 8.02
C THR A 375 20.11 28.96 9.14
N PRO A 376 20.96 29.47 10.05
CA PRO A 376 21.58 28.66 11.08
C PRO A 376 20.54 28.16 12.09
N CYS A 377 20.53 26.85 12.29
CA CYS A 377 19.67 26.16 13.24
C CYS A 377 20.09 26.50 14.68
N CYS A 378 19.13 26.89 15.53
CA CYS A 378 19.33 27.30 16.93
C CYS A 378 19.74 26.15 17.90
N CYS A 379 20.14 24.97 17.40
CA CYS A 379 20.52 23.81 18.22
C CYS A 379 21.96 23.85 18.75
N GLN A 380 22.55 25.04 18.92
CA GLN A 380 23.72 25.24 19.78
C GLN A 380 23.37 26.24 20.87
N ARG A 381 22.56 25.81 21.83
CA ARG A 381 22.56 26.25 23.22
C ARG A 381 21.89 25.20 24.09
#